data_AF-A0A419HPU5-F1
#
_entry.id   AF-A0A419HPU5-F1
#
_cell.length_a   1.000
_cell.length_b   1.000
_cell.length_c   1.000
_cell.angle_alpha   90.00
_cell.angle_beta   90.00
_cell.angle_gamma   90.00
#
_symmetry.space_group_name_H-M   'P 1'
#
loop_
_entity.id
_entity.type
_entity.pdbx_description
1 polymer ?
#
loop_
_entity_poly.entity_id
_entity_poly.type
_entity_poly.pdbx_seq_one_letter_code
_entity_poly.pdbx_strand_id
1 'polypeptide(L)'
;MHDDLPAEIRALFTDAELAEIAESKPEPDNKDKPDALGLARSWTLHVEKLDHDRALPYTDRTVWTEHDLAGALFMRDFVEDALARLRPALADKVRRYAATADDLFRSFTTDDPGDRIAKIARIDLAGRGWWWFRVPTSGPIVQDLARY
;
A
#
# COMPACT_ATOMS: atom_id res chain seq x y z
N MET A 1 -3.99 2.24 -21.15
CA MET A 1 -4.22 2.07 -19.69
C MET A 1 -3.12 1.22 -19.06
N HIS A 2 -1.87 1.54 -19.37
CA HIS A 2 -0.65 1.29 -18.57
C HIS A 2 0.44 2.32 -18.97
N ASP A 3 0.07 3.34 -19.74
CA ASP A 3 0.97 4.33 -20.33
C ASP A 3 1.50 5.31 -19.27
N ASP A 4 0.79 5.42 -18.14
CA ASP A 4 1.16 6.21 -16.97
C ASP A 4 2.07 5.44 -15.98
N LEU A 5 2.34 4.15 -16.23
CA LEU A 5 3.31 3.40 -15.45
C LEU A 5 4.73 3.75 -15.89
N PRO A 6 5.66 3.94 -14.94
CA PRO A 6 7.08 4.05 -15.26
C PRO A 6 7.57 2.88 -16.13
N ALA A 7 8.45 3.19 -17.08
CA ALA A 7 8.90 2.23 -18.10
C ALA A 7 9.57 0.99 -17.49
N GLU A 8 10.29 1.19 -16.39
CA GLU A 8 10.94 0.14 -15.61
C GLU A 8 9.95 -0.85 -15.00
N ILE A 9 8.78 -0.37 -14.54
CA ILE A 9 7.72 -1.23 -14.01
C ILE A 9 7.05 -1.98 -15.16
N ARG A 10 6.74 -1.29 -16.25
CA ARG A 10 6.12 -1.90 -17.43
C ARG A 10 6.99 -3.02 -18.01
N ALA A 11 8.32 -2.82 -18.04
CA ALA A 11 9.28 -3.81 -18.53
C ALA A 11 9.32 -5.11 -17.71
N LEU A 12 8.77 -5.12 -16.50
CA LEU A 12 8.66 -6.34 -15.69
C LEU A 12 7.59 -7.30 -16.25
N PHE A 13 6.63 -6.82 -17.02
CA PHE A 13 5.46 -7.59 -17.47
C PHE A 13 5.41 -7.67 -19.00
N THR A 14 4.89 -8.78 -19.52
CA THR A 14 4.62 -8.90 -20.96
C THR A 14 3.31 -8.16 -21.30
N ASP A 15 3.12 -7.80 -22.57
CA ASP A 15 1.87 -7.16 -23.01
C ASP A 15 0.62 -8.00 -22.70
N ALA A 16 0.73 -9.33 -22.80
CA ALA A 16 -0.35 -10.25 -22.44
C ALA A 16 -0.66 -10.25 -20.93
N GLU A 17 0.37 -10.17 -20.09
CA GLU A 17 0.20 -10.06 -18.63
C GLU A 17 -0.42 -8.71 -18.25
N LEU A 18 -0.02 -7.63 -18.91
CA LEU A 18 -0.58 -6.29 -18.69
C LEU A 18 -2.05 -6.21 -19.11
N ALA A 19 -2.43 -6.86 -20.21
CA ALA A 19 -3.83 -6.98 -20.63
C ALA A 19 -4.67 -7.77 -19.61
N GLU A 20 -4.16 -8.92 -19.15
CA GLU A 20 -4.84 -9.72 -18.13
C GLU A 20 -5.04 -8.97 -16.81
N ILE A 21 -4.02 -8.22 -16.35
CA ILE A 21 -4.11 -7.35 -15.17
C ILE A 21 -5.22 -6.30 -15.34
N ALA A 22 -5.30 -5.69 -16.52
CA ALA A 22 -6.30 -4.68 -16.82
C ALA A 22 -7.73 -5.25 -16.86
N GLU A 23 -7.91 -6.46 -17.37
CA GLU A 23 -9.21 -7.14 -17.47
C GLU A 23 -9.70 -7.68 -16.12
N SER A 24 -8.79 -7.95 -15.17
CA SER A 24 -9.11 -8.55 -13.87
C SER A 24 -9.63 -7.55 -12.83
N LYS A 25 -9.85 -6.29 -13.20
CA LYS A 25 -10.38 -5.25 -12.29
C LYS A 25 -11.84 -5.53 -11.91
N PRO A 26 -12.30 -5.10 -10.71
CA PRO A 26 -13.71 -5.20 -10.33
C PRO A 26 -14.67 -4.51 -11.30
N GLU A 27 -14.23 -3.38 -11.84
CA GLU A 27 -14.97 -2.58 -12.82
C GLU A 27 -14.02 -2.31 -14.00
N PRO A 28 -13.88 -3.25 -14.93
CA PRO A 28 -12.89 -3.15 -16.02
C PRO A 28 -13.16 -1.97 -16.96
N ASP A 29 -14.42 -1.53 -17.07
CA ASP A 29 -14.80 -0.34 -17.84
C ASP A 29 -14.56 0.99 -17.10
N ASN A 30 -14.34 0.94 -15.78
CA ASN A 30 -14.10 2.13 -14.97
C ASN A 30 -12.61 2.48 -15.00
N LYS A 31 -12.26 3.41 -15.90
CA LYS A 31 -10.89 3.90 -16.09
C LYS A 31 -10.29 4.57 -14.86
N ASP A 32 -11.12 5.05 -13.94
CA ASP A 32 -10.67 5.72 -12.73
C ASP A 32 -10.24 4.72 -11.64
N LYS A 33 -10.57 3.43 -11.80
CA LYS A 33 -10.15 2.40 -10.84
C LYS A 33 -8.81 1.75 -11.23
N PRO A 34 -7.80 1.79 -10.34
CA PRO A 34 -6.53 1.12 -10.58
C PRO A 34 -6.70 -0.41 -10.58
N ASP A 35 -5.91 -1.09 -11.41
CA ASP A 35 -5.75 -2.56 -11.35
C ASP A 35 -4.75 -2.97 -10.27
N ALA A 36 -4.49 -4.27 -10.15
CA ALA A 36 -3.51 -4.82 -9.23
C ALA A 36 -2.14 -4.14 -9.32
N LEU A 37 -1.67 -3.77 -10.53
CA LEU A 37 -0.37 -3.14 -10.71
C LEU A 37 -0.42 -1.65 -10.35
N GLY A 38 -1.48 -0.93 -10.73
CA GLY A 38 -1.74 0.44 -10.30
C GLY A 38 -1.87 0.57 -8.77
N LEU A 39 -2.55 -0.39 -8.13
CA LEU A 39 -2.69 -0.48 -6.67
C LEU A 39 -1.34 -0.77 -6.01
N ALA A 40 -0.56 -1.73 -6.53
CA ALA A 40 0.76 -2.05 -5.99
C ALA A 40 1.73 -0.87 -6.11
N ARG A 41 1.66 -0.11 -7.22
CA ARG A 41 2.41 1.14 -7.37
C ARG A 41 1.92 2.20 -6.37
N SER A 42 0.61 2.34 -6.19
CA SER A 42 0.05 3.28 -5.22
C SER A 42 0.53 2.94 -3.81
N TRP A 43 0.55 1.66 -3.42
CA TRP A 43 1.15 1.19 -2.17
C TRP A 43 2.62 1.60 -2.05
N THR A 44 3.42 1.38 -3.09
CA THR A 44 4.84 1.77 -3.11
C THR A 44 5.02 3.26 -2.83
N LEU A 45 4.28 4.12 -3.55
CA LEU A 45 4.34 5.58 -3.37
C LEU A 45 3.90 6.01 -1.96
N HIS A 46 2.92 5.34 -1.37
CA HIS A 46 2.50 5.63 0.01
C HIS A 46 3.59 5.26 1.01
N VAL A 47 4.22 4.10 0.86
CA VAL A 47 5.32 3.68 1.73
C VAL A 47 6.51 4.64 1.62
N GLU A 48 6.89 5.05 0.41
CA GLU A 48 7.97 6.01 0.18
C GLU A 48 7.67 7.37 0.80
N LYS A 49 6.44 7.86 0.69
CA LYS A 49 6.01 9.11 1.33
C LYS A 49 6.05 9.01 2.85
N LEU A 50 5.55 7.91 3.42
CA LEU A 50 5.62 7.63 4.85
C LEU A 50 7.07 7.56 5.34
N ASP A 51 7.97 6.94 4.57
CA ASP A 51 9.38 6.86 4.93
C ASP A 51 10.04 8.24 4.92
N HIS A 52 9.80 9.02 3.87
CA HIS A 52 10.32 10.37 3.72
C HIS A 52 9.87 11.30 4.85
N ASP A 53 8.58 11.30 5.17
CA ASP A 53 8.00 12.21 6.17
C ASP A 53 8.54 12.01 7.58
N ARG A 54 9.12 10.84 7.88
CA ARG A 54 9.73 10.57 9.18
C ARG A 54 10.85 11.54 9.54
N ALA A 55 11.52 12.10 8.53
CA ALA A 55 12.61 13.06 8.72
C ALA A 55 12.13 14.51 8.87
N LEU A 56 10.84 14.77 8.63
CA LEU A 56 10.27 16.12 8.65
C LEU A 56 9.71 16.47 10.04
N PRO A 57 9.68 17.77 10.40
CA PRO A 57 9.12 18.20 11.68
C PRO A 57 7.60 18.04 11.69
N TYR A 58 7.04 17.74 12.87
CA TYR A 58 5.59 17.59 13.06
C TYR A 58 4.77 18.84 12.66
N THR A 59 5.39 20.02 12.68
CA THR A 59 4.75 21.28 12.28
C THR A 59 4.68 21.49 10.77
N ASP A 60 5.39 20.66 9.98
CA ASP A 60 5.32 20.71 8.53
C ASP A 60 3.90 20.33 8.07
N ARG A 61 3.31 21.13 7.19
CA ARG A 61 1.92 20.95 6.74
C ARG A 61 1.78 19.95 5.60
N THR A 62 2.89 19.41 5.11
CA THR A 62 2.94 18.43 4.01
C THR A 62 3.10 16.99 4.50
N VAL A 63 3.39 16.79 5.80
CA VAL A 63 3.57 15.46 6.38
C VAL A 63 2.23 14.75 6.50
N TRP A 64 2.28 13.45 6.27
CA TRP A 64 1.17 12.55 6.47
C TRP A 64 0.93 12.25 7.95
N THR A 65 -0.35 12.07 8.27
CA THR A 65 -0.91 11.86 9.60
C THR A 65 -1.21 10.38 9.84
N GLU A 66 -1.71 10.04 11.03
CA GLU A 66 -2.20 8.71 11.34
C GLU A 66 -3.36 8.25 10.42
N HIS A 67 -4.14 9.20 9.90
CA HIS A 67 -5.22 8.90 8.95
C HIS A 67 -4.69 8.51 7.56
N ASP A 68 -3.60 9.14 7.13
CA ASP A 68 -2.94 8.81 5.87
C ASP A 68 -2.26 7.43 5.96
N LEU A 69 -1.68 7.09 7.12
CA LEU A 69 -1.23 5.72 7.39
C LEU A 69 -2.38 4.72 7.26
N ALA A 70 -3.53 4.97 7.90
CA ALA A 70 -4.70 4.09 7.76
C ALA A 70 -5.12 3.95 6.29
N GLY A 71 -5.11 5.04 5.51
CA GLY A 71 -5.36 5.02 4.07
C GLY A 71 -4.38 4.14 3.29
N ALA A 72 -3.09 4.20 3.62
CA ALA A 72 -2.07 3.35 3.03
C ALA A 72 -2.29 1.85 3.36
N LEU A 73 -2.75 1.53 4.57
CA LEU A 73 -3.04 0.14 4.96
C LEU A 73 -4.27 -0.42 4.22
N PHE A 74 -5.30 0.40 4.01
CA PHE A 74 -6.40 0.03 3.11
C PHE A 74 -5.94 -0.16 1.66
N MET A 75 -4.99 0.66 1.18
CA MET A 75 -4.39 0.47 -0.14
C MET A 75 -3.75 -0.93 -0.25
N ARG A 76 -3.08 -1.39 0.80
CA ARG A 76 -2.48 -2.74 0.82
C ARG A 76 -3.51 -3.86 0.89
N ASP A 77 -4.65 -3.64 1.54
CA ASP A 77 -5.82 -4.54 1.45
C ASP A 77 -6.34 -4.63 0.01
N PHE A 78 -6.49 -3.49 -0.68
CA PHE A 78 -6.92 -3.49 -2.09
C PHE A 78 -5.94 -4.20 -3.02
N VAL A 79 -4.64 -4.10 -2.75
CA VAL A 79 -3.64 -4.93 -3.45
C VAL A 79 -3.95 -6.41 -3.27
N GLU A 80 -4.16 -6.87 -2.04
CA GLU A 80 -4.44 -8.29 -1.77
C GLU A 80 -5.74 -8.77 -2.44
N ASP A 81 -6.80 -7.95 -2.38
CA ASP A 81 -8.07 -8.24 -3.05
C ASP A 81 -7.94 -8.30 -4.58
N ALA A 82 -7.07 -7.47 -5.16
CA ALA A 82 -6.81 -7.48 -6.60
C ALA A 82 -5.96 -8.69 -7.01
N LEU A 83 -4.97 -9.08 -6.19
CA LEU A 83 -4.15 -10.27 -6.40
C LEU A 83 -4.99 -11.55 -6.41
N ALA A 84 -6.03 -11.63 -5.57
CA ALA A 84 -6.93 -12.78 -5.48
C ALA A 84 -7.73 -13.07 -6.77
N ARG A 85 -7.74 -12.13 -7.72
CA ARG A 85 -8.47 -12.22 -8.99
C ARG A 85 -7.59 -12.64 -10.17
N LEU A 86 -6.28 -12.56 -10.00
CA LEU A 86 -5.31 -12.93 -11.03
C LEU A 86 -5.04 -14.42 -10.99
N ARG A 87 -4.59 -15.00 -12.11
CA ARG A 87 -4.05 -16.36 -12.09
C ARG A 87 -2.81 -16.42 -11.17
N PRO A 88 -2.55 -17.56 -10.50
CA PRO A 88 -1.52 -17.64 -9.45
C PRO A 88 -0.14 -17.12 -9.86
N ALA A 89 0.35 -17.49 -11.04
CA ALA A 89 1.67 -17.06 -11.51
C ALA A 89 1.78 -15.53 -11.72
N LEU A 90 0.70 -14.88 -12.14
CA LEU A 90 0.67 -13.43 -12.34
C LEU A 90 0.47 -12.71 -11.01
N ALA A 91 -0.39 -13.23 -10.13
CA ALA A 91 -0.52 -12.76 -8.75
C ALA A 91 0.83 -12.78 -8.03
N ASP A 92 1.59 -13.87 -8.13
CA ASP A 92 2.92 -13.98 -7.53
C ASP A 92 3.91 -12.95 -8.08
N LYS A 93 3.79 -12.62 -9.37
CA LYS A 93 4.65 -11.62 -10.00
C LYS A 93 4.35 -10.21 -9.52
N VAL A 94 3.07 -9.83 -9.43
CA VAL A 94 2.67 -8.54 -8.85
C VAL A 94 3.00 -8.48 -7.35
N ARG A 95 2.85 -9.60 -6.61
CA ARG A 95 3.24 -9.69 -5.21
C ARG A 95 4.74 -9.47 -5.01
N ARG A 96 5.60 -10.04 -5.87
CA ARG A 96 7.05 -9.78 -5.86
C ARG A 96 7.38 -8.32 -6.11
N TYR A 97 6.63 -7.64 -6.97
CA TYR A 97 6.78 -6.20 -7.18
C TYR A 97 6.41 -5.41 -5.91
N ALA A 98 5.30 -5.73 -5.25
CA ALA A 98 4.91 -5.10 -3.99
C ALA A 98 5.85 -5.41 -2.81
N ALA A 99 6.61 -6.51 -2.87
CA ALA A 99 7.48 -6.95 -1.78
C ALA A 99 8.54 -5.92 -1.40
N THR A 100 9.07 -5.15 -2.35
CA THR A 100 10.04 -4.07 -2.06
C THR A 100 9.44 -3.01 -1.14
N ALA A 101 8.19 -2.61 -1.39
CA ALA A 101 7.47 -1.67 -0.54
C ALA A 101 7.11 -2.30 0.81
N ASP A 102 6.71 -3.59 0.82
CA ASP A 102 6.46 -4.32 2.06
C ASP A 102 7.72 -4.38 2.96
N ASP A 103 8.90 -4.60 2.37
CA ASP A 103 10.17 -4.65 3.10
C ASP A 103 10.63 -3.27 3.57
N LEU A 104 10.47 -2.23 2.75
CA LEU A 104 10.71 -0.85 3.17
C LEU A 104 9.80 -0.49 4.35
N PHE A 105 8.50 -0.77 4.24
CA PHE A 105 7.54 -0.53 5.32
C PHE A 105 7.95 -1.25 6.61
N ARG A 106 8.36 -2.52 6.54
CA ARG A 106 8.86 -3.26 7.71
C ARG A 106 10.12 -2.64 8.31
N SER A 107 11.03 -2.11 7.48
CA SER A 107 12.31 -1.57 7.94
C SER A 107 12.18 -0.39 8.90
N PHE A 108 11.05 0.32 8.83
CA PHE A 108 10.83 1.56 9.55
C PHE A 108 9.64 1.50 10.53
N THR A 109 8.98 0.35 10.61
CA THR A 109 7.83 0.10 11.50
C THR A 109 8.15 -0.99 12.52
N THR A 110 7.45 -0.95 13.65
CA THR A 110 7.48 -2.01 14.68
C THR A 110 6.10 -2.65 14.81
N ASP A 111 6.03 -3.82 15.45
CA ASP A 111 4.78 -4.48 15.76
C ASP A 111 3.89 -3.56 16.63
N ASP A 112 2.65 -3.36 16.19
CA ASP A 112 1.54 -2.80 16.96
C ASP A 112 0.58 -3.97 17.23
N PRO A 113 0.60 -4.57 18.44
CA PRO A 113 -0.24 -5.73 18.77
C PRO A 113 -1.75 -5.44 18.71
N GLY A 114 -2.16 -4.23 18.32
CA GLY A 114 -3.40 -4.06 17.57
C GLY A 114 -4.32 -2.98 18.11
N ASP A 115 -3.80 -1.94 18.74
CA ASP A 115 -4.67 -1.03 19.50
C ASP A 115 -4.67 0.42 19.02
N ARG A 116 -3.68 0.88 18.26
CA ARG A 116 -3.67 2.29 17.86
C ARG A 116 -4.28 2.49 16.49
N ILE A 117 -3.68 1.90 15.46
CA ILE A 117 -4.09 2.18 14.08
C ILE A 117 -5.48 1.61 13.76
N ALA A 118 -5.86 0.48 14.36
CA ALA A 118 -7.19 -0.10 14.21
C ALA A 118 -8.30 0.78 14.82
N LYS A 119 -8.04 1.45 15.96
CA LYS A 119 -9.00 2.39 16.59
C LYS A 119 -9.20 3.64 15.72
N ILE A 120 -8.11 4.17 15.16
CA ILE A 120 -8.14 5.30 14.24
C ILE A 120 -8.94 4.95 12.97
N ALA A 121 -8.67 3.78 12.39
CA ALA A 121 -9.36 3.31 11.19
C ALA A 121 -10.79 2.80 11.47
N ARG A 122 -11.15 2.57 12.74
CA ARG A 122 -12.44 2.01 13.19
C ARG A 122 -12.77 0.67 12.53
N ILE A 123 -11.79 -0.23 12.49
CA ILE A 123 -11.95 -1.57 11.89
C ILE A 123 -11.73 -2.68 12.91
N ASP A 124 -12.25 -3.86 12.57
CA ASP A 124 -11.85 -5.13 13.18
C ASP A 124 -10.57 -5.65 12.49
N LEU A 125 -9.62 -6.12 13.30
CA LEU A 125 -8.36 -6.71 12.87
C LEU A 125 -8.49 -8.20 12.53
N ALA A 126 -9.62 -8.84 12.86
CA ALA A 126 -9.85 -10.24 12.53
C ALA A 126 -9.69 -10.52 11.03
N GLY A 127 -8.71 -11.35 10.68
CA GLY A 127 -8.42 -11.73 9.30
C GLY A 127 -7.67 -10.68 8.46
N ARG A 128 -7.19 -9.58 9.08
CA ARG A 128 -6.41 -8.55 8.38
C ARG A 128 -4.97 -9.00 8.10
N GLY A 129 -4.38 -8.41 7.06
CA GLY A 129 -2.98 -8.63 6.71
C GLY A 129 -2.01 -8.11 7.78
N TRP A 130 -0.80 -8.66 7.80
CA TRP A 130 0.25 -8.34 8.78
C TRP A 130 0.59 -6.84 8.85
N TRP A 131 0.35 -6.08 7.77
CA TRP A 131 0.61 -4.64 7.71
C TRP A 131 -0.24 -3.83 8.70
N TRP A 132 -1.44 -4.31 9.05
CA TRP A 132 -2.30 -3.66 10.05
C TRP A 132 -1.77 -3.75 11.49
N PHE A 133 -0.81 -4.64 11.73
CA PHE A 133 -0.20 -4.85 13.04
C PHE A 133 1.15 -4.14 13.14
N ARG A 134 1.30 -3.00 12.44
CA ARG A 134 2.55 -2.24 12.42
C ARG A 134 2.30 -0.74 12.45
N VAL A 135 3.20 -0.03 13.14
CA VAL A 135 3.22 1.43 13.19
C VAL A 135 4.65 1.97 13.01
N PRO A 136 4.83 3.19 12.45
CA PRO A 136 6.14 3.82 12.34
C PRO A 136 6.82 3.96 13.71
N THR A 137 8.16 3.83 13.72
CA THR A 137 8.97 3.99 14.95
C THR A 137 9.45 5.42 15.20
N SER A 138 9.29 6.31 14.22
CA SER A 138 9.70 7.72 14.31
C SER A 138 8.82 8.59 13.43
N GLY A 139 9.01 9.91 13.52
CA GLY A 139 8.35 10.89 12.66
C GLY A 139 7.04 11.47 13.22
N PRO A 140 6.37 12.32 12.42
CA PRO A 140 5.14 13.00 12.81
C PRO A 140 4.03 12.07 13.31
N ILE A 141 3.81 10.95 12.61
CA ILE A 141 2.76 9.98 12.92
C ILE A 141 2.91 9.38 14.33
N VAL A 142 4.14 9.21 14.84
CA VAL A 142 4.34 8.73 16.22
C VAL A 142 3.76 9.70 17.25
N GLN A 143 3.79 11.00 16.97
CA GLN A 143 3.21 12.02 17.85
C GLN A 143 1.69 11.98 17.84
N ASP A 144 1.08 11.72 16.67
CA ASP A 144 -0.36 11.54 16.56
C ASP A 144 -0.81 10.26 17.28
N LEU A 145 -0.08 9.16 17.09
CA LEU A 145 -0.34 7.88 17.75
C LEU A 145 -0.16 7.94 19.27
N ALA A 146 0.65 8.85 19.81
CA ALA A 146 0.82 9.01 21.25
C ALA A 146 -0.45 9.49 21.98
N ARG A 147 -1.48 9.89 21.25
CA ARG A 147 -2.81 10.27 21.78
C ARG A 147 -3.72 9.07 22.05
N TYR A 148 -3.30 7.85 21.67
CA TYR A 148 -4.09 6.62 21.71
C TYR A 148 -3.38 5.47 22.45
#